data_AF-A0A972DFM8-F1
#
_entry.id   AF-A0A972DFM8-F1
#
_cell.length_a   1.000
_cell.length_b   1.000
_cell.length_c   1.000
_cell.angle_alpha   90.00
_cell.angle_beta   90.00
_cell.angle_gamma   90.00
#
_symmetry.space_group_name_H-M   'P 1'
#
loop_
_entity.id
_entity.type
_entity.pdbx_description
1 polymer ?
#
loop_
_entity_poly.entity_id
_entity_poly.type
_entity_poly.pdbx_seq_one_letter_code
_entity_poly.pdbx_strand_id
1 'polypeptide(L)' 'MATNNRMSLLEQLSKYVVEKDKDFLKEALTLLINALMDAEVTSMIGAEKYERSENRNNHRNGYRQ' A
#
# COMPACT_ATOMS: atom_id res chain seq x y z
N MET A 1 -20.86 14.54 -13.81
CA MET A 1 -21.25 14.25 -12.41
C MET A 1 -20.17 13.51 -11.58
N ALA A 2 -19.05 13.05 -12.17
CA ALA A 2 -17.98 12.35 -11.44
C ALA A 2 -16.90 13.26 -10.81
N THR A 3 -16.74 14.49 -11.33
CA THR A 3 -15.75 15.48 -10.84
C THR A 3 -16.08 15.98 -9.44
N ASN A 4 -17.36 16.19 -9.13
CA ASN A 4 -17.82 16.72 -7.84
C ASN A 4 -17.47 15.77 -6.69
N ASN A 5 -17.60 14.45 -6.89
CA ASN A 5 -17.28 13.46 -5.87
C ASN A 5 -15.77 13.32 -5.62
N ARG A 6 -14.94 13.52 -6.67
CA ARG A 6 -13.48 13.55 -6.50
C ARG A 6 -13.05 14.77 -5.70
N MET A 7 -13.62 15.94 -5.98
CA MET A 7 -13.34 17.16 -5.24
C MET A 7 -13.79 17.06 -3.78
N SER A 8 -14.98 16.51 -3.50
CA SER A 8 -15.45 16.35 -2.11
C SER A 8 -14.59 15.37 -1.30
N LEU A 9 -14.16 14.27 -1.92
CA LEU A 9 -13.25 13.32 -1.29
C LEU A 9 -11.89 13.96 -0.99
N LEU A 10 -11.34 14.72 -1.95
CA LEU A 10 -10.07 15.42 -1.79
C LEU A 10 -10.15 16.51 -0.70
N GLU A 11 -11.26 17.22 -0.58
CA GLU A 11 -11.49 18.18 0.51
C GLU A 11 -11.62 17.49 1.89
N GLN A 12 -12.29 16.34 1.95
CA GLN A 12 -12.40 15.57 3.19
C GLN A 12 -11.04 15.01 3.63
N LEU A 13 -10.28 14.46 2.68
CA LEU A 13 -8.93 13.98 2.92
C LEU A 13 -7.98 15.12 3.32
N SER A 14 -8.02 16.27 2.62
CA SER A 14 -7.17 17.41 2.96
C SER A 14 -7.47 17.93 4.36
N LYS A 15 -8.75 17.99 4.76
CA LYS A 15 -9.14 18.38 6.12
C LYS A 15 -8.61 17.41 7.18
N TYR A 16 -8.73 16.10 6.94
CA TYR A 16 -8.17 15.08 7.82
C TYR A 16 -6.65 15.13 7.93
N VAL A 17 -5.98 15.47 6.83
CA VAL A 17 -4.51 15.62 6.75
C VAL A 17 -4.03 16.89 7.46
N VAL A 18 -4.81 17.96 7.44
CA VAL A 18 -4.48 19.22 8.12
C VAL A 18 -4.75 19.12 9.62
N GLU A 19 -5.74 18.32 10.04
CA GLU A 19 -6.04 18.06 11.46
C GLU A 19 -5.11 17.02 12.10
N LYS A 20 -4.54 16.10 11.31
CA LYS A 20 -3.51 15.16 11.77
C LYS A 20 -2.11 15.68 11.48
N ASP A 21 -1.15 15.19 12.27
CA ASP A 21 0.25 15.60 12.21
C ASP A 21 0.80 15.53 10.77
N LYS A 22 1.77 16.39 10.43
CA LYS A 22 2.33 16.51 9.06
C LYS A 22 2.86 15.18 8.50
N ASP A 23 3.19 14.25 9.39
CA ASP A 23 3.71 12.93 9.04
C ASP A 23 2.63 11.90 8.69
N PHE A 24 1.34 12.16 8.96
CA PHE A 24 0.26 11.19 8.72
C PHE A 24 0.17 10.75 7.25
N LEU A 25 0.23 11.70 6.31
CA LEU A 25 0.22 11.35 4.88
C LEU A 25 1.43 10.51 4.48
N LYS A 26 2.60 10.84 5.03
CA LYS A 26 3.84 10.14 4.74
C LYS A 26 3.76 8.71 5.25
N GLU A 27 3.26 8.49 6.47
CA GLU A 27 3.05 7.17 7.03
C GLU A 27 2.01 6.37 6.26
N ALA A 28 0.87 6.97 5.93
CA ALA A 28 -0.19 6.32 5.17
C ALA A 28 0.30 5.92 3.77
N LEU A 29 1.04 6.79 3.09
CA LEU A 29 1.63 6.51 1.79
C LEU A 29 2.70 5.41 1.89
N THR A 30 3.54 5.45 2.93
CA THR A 30 4.55 4.42 3.16
C THR A 30 3.90 3.05 3.38
N LEU A 31 2.84 2.99 4.17
CA LEU A 31 2.07 1.77 4.41
C LEU A 31 1.43 1.24 3.12
N LEU A 32 0.85 2.11 2.31
CA LEU A 32 0.25 1.74 1.04
C LEU A 32 1.30 1.20 0.06
N ILE A 33 2.43 1.89 -0.09
CA ILE A 33 3.53 1.45 -0.98
C ILE A 33 4.08 0.10 -0.52
N ASN A 34 4.28 -0.10 0.79
CA ASN A 34 4.74 -1.38 1.33
C ASN A 34 3.76 -2.53 1.03
N ALA A 35 2.46 -2.30 1.20
CA ALA A 35 1.44 -3.29 0.87
C ALA A 35 1.43 -3.63 -0.63
N LEU A 36 1.60 -2.62 -1.50
CA LEU A 36 1.66 -2.81 -2.95
C LEU A 36 2.90 -3.64 -3.34
N MET A 37 4.08 -3.28 -2.81
CA MET A 37 5.31 -4.06 -3.05
C MET A 37 5.17 -5.52 -2.57
N ASP A 38 4.55 -5.75 -1.41
CA ASP A 38 4.31 -7.11 -0.91
C ASP A 38 3.40 -7.91 -1.85
N ALA A 39 2.35 -7.28 -2.41
CA ALA A 39 1.45 -7.92 -3.36
C ALA A 39 2.15 -8.26 -4.69
N GLU A 40 2.98 -7.36 -5.20
CA GLU A 40 3.81 -7.62 -6.39
C GLU A 40 4.76 -8.79 -6.16
N VAL A 41 5.42 -8.85 -5.01
CA VAL A 41 6.33 -9.94 -4.64
C VAL A 41 5.59 -11.27 -4.51
N THR A 42 4.42 -11.31 -3.87
CA THR A 42 3.60 -12.52 -3.82
C THR A 42 3.23 -12.97 -5.23
N SER A 43 2.79 -12.05 -6.10
CA SER A 43 2.44 -12.38 -7.49
C SER A 43 3.63 -12.95 -8.27
N MET A 44 4.82 -12.39 -8.09
CA MET A 44 6.04 -12.90 -8.73
C MET A 44 6.46 -14.28 -8.20
N ILE A 45 6.35 -14.50 -6.89
CA ILE A 45 6.73 -15.76 -6.23
C ILE A 45 5.71 -16.88 -6.50
N GLY A 46 4.44 -16.55 -6.68
CA GLY A 46 3.34 -17.52 -6.80
C GLY A 46 2.90 -18.12 -5.45
N ALA A 47 3.25 -17.47 -4.34
CA ALA A 47 2.89 -17.89 -2.99
C ALA A 47 2.94 -16.72 -2.01
N GLU A 48 2.03 -16.74 -1.03
CA GLU A 48 2.02 -15.81 0.09
C GLU A 48 3.15 -16.09 1.10
N LYS A 49 3.33 -15.13 2.02
CA LYS A 49 4.33 -15.24 3.08
C LYS A 49 4.05 -16.49 3.94
N TYR A 50 5.04 -17.39 3.99
CA TYR A 50 4.98 -18.69 4.67
C TYR A 50 3.97 -19.69 4.10
N GLU A 51 3.33 -19.41 2.96
CA GLU A 51 2.41 -20.34 2.32
C GLU A 51 3.16 -21.47 1.61
N ARG A 52 2.71 -22.71 1.81
CA ARG A 52 3.15 -23.86 1.02
C ARG A 52 2.31 -23.92 -0.25
N SER A 53 2.95 -23.67 -1.39
CA SER A 53 2.33 -23.71 -2.73
C SER A 53 3.25 -24.47 -3.66
N GLU A 54 2.67 -25.35 -4.49
CA GLU A 54 3.42 -26.06 -5.55
C GLU A 54 3.81 -25.12 -6.71
N ASN A 55 3.14 -23.97 -6.83
CA ASN A 55 3.42 -22.95 -7.84
C ASN A 55 4.56 -21.99 -7.43
N ARG A 56 5.16 -22.18 -6.24
CA ARG A 56 6.23 -21.32 -5.75
C ARG A 56 7.48 -21.46 -6.63
N ASN A 57 7.89 -20.36 -7.24
CA ASN A 57 9.06 -20.33 -8.12
C ASN A 57 10.29 -19.62 -7.52
N ASN A 58 10.12 -18.85 -6.43
CA ASN A 58 11.18 -18.03 -5.83
C ASN A 58 10.95 -17.81 -4.32
N HIS A 59 11.87 -17.12 -3.64
CA HIS A 59 11.84 -16.87 -2.20
C HIS A 59 12.11 -15.40 -1.86
N ARG A 60 11.43 -14.88 -0.83
CA ARG A 60 11.67 -13.53 -0.29
C ARG A 60 13.06 -13.48 0.34
N ASN A 61 13.84 -12.43 0.03
CA ASN A 61 15.21 -12.23 0.53
C ASN A 61 15.31 -11.05 1.51
N GLY A 62 14.46 -11.07 2.55
CA GLY A 62 14.42 -9.99 3.55
C GLY A 62 13.96 -8.64 3.01
N TYR A 63 14.21 -7.58 3.78
CA TYR A 63 13.86 -6.19 3.46
C TYR A 63 15.12 -5.33 3.50
N ARG A 64 15.13 -4.24 2.72
CA ARG A 64 16.16 -3.20 2.79
C ARG A 64 15.64 -2.06 3.66
N GLN A 65 16.50 -1.50 4.53
CA GLN A 65 16.23 -0.33 5.37
C GLN A 65 16.96 0.88 4.83
#